data_AF-A0A2H0UXU8-F1
#
_entry.id   AF-A0A2H0UXU8-F1
#
_cell.length_a   1.000
_cell.length_b   1.000
_cell.length_c   1.000
_cell.angle_alpha   90.00
_cell.angle_beta   90.00
_cell.angle_gamma   90.00
#
_symmetry.space_group_name_H-M   'P 1'
#
loop_
_entity.id
_entity.type
_entity.pdbx_description
1 polymer ?
#
loop_
_entity_poly.entity_id
_entity_poly.type
_entity_poly.pdbx_seq_one_letter_code
_entity_poly.pdbx_strand_id
1 'polypeptide(L)'
;MPNIKKIKRLMDETEIRETIVKMVDKILTIYSNDLARIVLVGVKTRGVPIAQIVSKIIKEKTDTSVPVVILDIKIYNDDLSFAADGQAITQPPDSSVDISSKILIVCDDVAWTLATNEVVHEILVAYQPAEIKFSVLVDRFEWHSANKEMCAPSFVGLKQSTTSNQIVKVCFKETYDGQTAVWLCEKEESNE
;
A
#
# COMPACT_ATOMS: atom_id res chain seq x y z
N MET A 1 10.24 -18.22 2.99
CA MET A 1 10.78 -16.88 2.66
C MET A 1 12.29 -17.01 2.53
N PRO A 2 12.93 -16.46 1.49
CA PRO A 2 14.39 -16.44 1.40
C PRO A 2 14.98 -15.79 2.66
N ASN A 3 16.14 -16.25 3.10
CA ASN A 3 16.81 -15.63 4.23
C ASN A 3 17.23 -14.21 3.79
N ILE A 4 16.91 -13.20 4.60
CA ILE A 4 17.14 -11.80 4.25
C ILE A 4 17.97 -11.11 5.31
N LYS A 5 19.04 -10.45 4.86
CA LYS A 5 19.91 -9.67 5.72
C LYS A 5 19.51 -8.20 5.69
N LYS A 6 19.25 -7.60 6.86
CA LYS A 6 19.04 -6.15 6.99
C LYS A 6 20.36 -5.42 6.76
N ILE A 7 20.41 -4.53 5.78
CA ILE A 7 21.62 -3.76 5.43
C ILE A 7 21.55 -2.36 6.02
N LYS A 8 20.39 -1.69 5.85
CA LYS A 8 20.20 -0.29 6.23
C LYS A 8 18.77 -0.06 6.71
N ARG A 9 18.61 0.69 7.79
CA ARG A 9 17.30 1.24 8.17
C ARG A 9 17.03 2.47 7.30
N LEU A 10 15.93 2.46 6.56
CA LEU A 10 15.50 3.56 5.71
C LEU A 10 14.64 4.56 6.47
N MET A 11 13.75 4.06 7.33
CA MET A 11 12.91 4.88 8.20
C MET A 11 12.70 4.17 9.55
N ASP A 12 12.72 4.93 10.64
CA ASP A 12 12.16 4.52 11.93
C ASP A 12 10.68 4.91 12.07
N GLU A 13 10.07 4.60 13.22
CA GLU A 13 8.66 4.86 13.49
C GLU A 13 8.29 6.36 13.39
N THR A 14 9.18 7.25 13.85
CA THR A 14 8.95 8.70 13.79
C THR A 14 8.98 9.17 12.34
N GLU A 15 10.00 8.74 11.59
CA GLU A 15 10.17 9.08 10.18
C GLU A 15 9.02 8.52 9.31
N ILE A 16 8.50 7.33 9.62
CA ILE A 16 7.31 6.76 8.98
C ILE A 16 6.11 7.67 9.23
N ARG A 17 5.86 8.07 10.49
CA ARG A 17 4.72 8.94 10.81
C ARG A 17 4.82 10.28 10.08
N GLU A 18 5.98 10.93 10.11
CA GLU A 18 6.21 12.19 9.39
C GLU A 18 6.03 12.06 7.88
N THR A 19 6.46 10.93 7.32
CA THR A 19 6.27 10.62 5.90
C THR A 19 4.80 10.47 5.55
N ILE A 20 4.03 9.76 6.38
CA ILE A 20 2.59 9.61 6.19
C ILE A 20 1.87 10.97 6.34
N VAL A 21 2.29 11.84 7.27
CA VAL A 21 1.73 13.20 7.37
C VAL A 21 1.89 13.96 6.05
N LYS A 22 3.08 13.90 5.42
CA LYS A 22 3.33 14.53 4.11
C LYS A 22 2.47 13.90 3.01
N MET A 23 2.23 12.60 3.05
CA MET A 23 1.31 11.92 2.11
C MET A 23 -0.12 12.42 2.30
N VAL A 24 -0.57 12.60 3.54
CA VAL A 24 -1.90 13.16 3.85
C VAL A 24 -2.03 14.60 3.35
N ASP A 25 -1.01 15.44 3.52
CA ASP A 25 -1.04 16.81 3.00
C ASP A 25 -1.23 16.85 1.47
N LYS A 26 -0.63 15.91 0.74
CA LYS A 26 -0.87 15.76 -0.71
C LYS A 26 -2.30 15.31 -1.01
N ILE A 27 -2.85 14.35 -0.26
CA ILE A 27 -4.24 13.90 -0.40
C ILE A 27 -5.19 15.08 -0.17
N LEU A 28 -5.00 15.84 0.91
CA LEU A 28 -5.84 16.98 1.27
C LEU A 28 -5.73 18.14 0.25
N THR A 29 -4.55 18.35 -0.33
CA THR A 29 -4.36 19.34 -1.40
C THR A 29 -5.28 19.05 -2.60
N ILE A 30 -5.52 17.78 -2.92
CA ILE A 30 -6.34 17.37 -4.06
C ILE A 30 -7.82 17.25 -3.68
N TYR A 31 -8.11 16.68 -2.50
CA TYR A 31 -9.46 16.22 -2.15
C TYR A 31 -10.08 16.92 -0.94
N SER A 32 -9.56 18.08 -0.51
CA SER A 32 -10.09 18.84 0.64
C SER A 32 -11.60 19.09 0.59
N ASN A 33 -12.18 19.29 -0.60
CA ASN A 33 -13.62 19.51 -0.79
C ASN A 33 -14.44 18.19 -0.89
N ASP A 34 -13.78 17.05 -1.02
CA ASP A 34 -14.41 15.75 -1.30
C ASP A 34 -14.18 14.72 -0.17
N LEU A 35 -13.74 15.13 1.02
CA LEU A 35 -13.38 14.21 2.11
C LEU A 35 -14.51 13.24 2.50
N ALA A 36 -15.77 13.67 2.43
CA ALA A 36 -16.93 12.83 2.70
C ALA A 36 -17.17 11.72 1.65
N ARG A 37 -16.49 11.81 0.50
CA ARG A 37 -16.52 10.83 -0.59
C ARG A 37 -15.33 9.89 -0.56
N ILE A 38 -14.33 10.14 0.28
CA ILE A 38 -13.14 9.29 0.37
C ILE A 38 -13.45 8.06 1.22
N VAL A 39 -12.95 6.91 0.76
CA VAL A 39 -12.82 5.70 1.57
C VAL A 39 -11.37 5.23 1.44
N LEU A 40 -10.74 4.92 2.57
CA LEU A 40 -9.39 4.36 2.61
C LEU A 40 -9.48 2.83 2.54
N VAL A 41 -8.72 2.22 1.64
CA VAL A 41 -8.68 0.77 1.46
C VAL A 41 -7.32 0.26 1.90
N GLY A 42 -7.23 -0.37 3.07
CA GLY A 42 -5.99 -0.98 3.55
C GLY A 42 -5.81 -2.38 2.98
N VAL A 43 -4.77 -2.60 2.17
CA VAL A 43 -4.42 -3.94 1.68
C VAL A 43 -3.74 -4.72 2.81
N LYS A 44 -4.25 -5.91 3.15
CA LYS A 44 -3.61 -6.73 4.18
C LYS A 44 -2.21 -7.17 3.73
N THR A 45 -1.22 -7.20 4.61
CA THR A 45 -1.31 -6.97 6.07
C THR A 45 -0.89 -5.55 6.48
N ARG A 46 0.12 -4.98 5.82
CA ARG A 46 0.79 -3.73 6.25
C ARG A 46 0.17 -2.46 5.66
N GLY A 47 -0.65 -2.57 4.60
CA GLY A 47 -1.47 -1.46 4.12
C GLY A 47 -2.56 -1.03 5.10
N VAL A 48 -3.05 -1.95 5.94
CA VAL A 48 -4.06 -1.67 6.99
C VAL A 48 -3.58 -0.65 8.04
N PRO A 49 -2.45 -0.85 8.74
CA PRO A 49 -1.97 0.15 9.70
C PRO A 49 -1.67 1.50 9.01
N ILE A 50 -1.18 1.50 7.76
CA ILE A 50 -0.99 2.74 6.99
C ILE A 50 -2.32 3.47 6.80
N ALA A 51 -3.37 2.78 6.33
CA ALA A 51 -4.70 3.36 6.13
C ALA A 51 -5.28 3.93 7.44
N GLN A 52 -5.10 3.22 8.56
CA GLN A 52 -5.56 3.67 9.88
C GLN A 52 -4.81 4.94 10.34
N ILE A 53 -3.49 5.00 10.14
CA ILE A 53 -2.69 6.20 10.46
C ILE A 53 -3.12 7.38 9.57
N VAL A 54 -3.33 7.15 8.27
CA VAL A 54 -3.83 8.16 7.33
C VAL A 54 -5.20 8.70 7.78
N SER A 55 -6.15 7.83 8.10
CA SER A 55 -7.49 8.23 8.60
C SER A 55 -7.37 9.10 9.86
N LYS A 56 -6.54 8.68 10.82
CA LYS A 56 -6.30 9.44 12.05
C LYS A 56 -5.73 10.84 11.78
N ILE A 57 -4.72 10.95 10.93
CA ILE A 57 -4.11 12.25 10.59
C ILE A 57 -5.10 13.14 9.84
N ILE A 58 -5.92 12.59 8.95
CA ILE A 58 -6.99 13.37 8.28
C ILE A 58 -7.95 13.91 9.34
N LYS A 59 -8.44 13.07 10.26
CA LYS A 59 -9.33 13.48 11.35
C LYS A 59 -8.70 14.55 12.24
N GLU A 60 -7.42 14.41 12.59
CA GLU A 60 -6.66 15.42 13.35
C GLU A 60 -6.57 16.77 12.62
N LYS A 61 -6.44 16.77 11.28
CA LYS A 61 -6.26 17.99 10.47
C LYS A 61 -7.57 18.67 10.06
N THR A 62 -8.65 17.91 9.87
CA THR A 62 -9.87 18.41 9.21
C THR A 62 -11.14 18.19 10.02
N ASP A 63 -11.04 17.55 11.19
CA ASP A 63 -12.17 17.08 12.00
C ASP A 63 -13.14 16.14 11.24
N THR A 64 -12.74 15.62 10.08
CA THR A 64 -13.55 14.71 9.27
C THR A 64 -13.09 13.27 9.43
N SER A 65 -14.01 12.37 9.79
CA SER A 65 -13.72 10.93 9.88
C SER A 65 -13.85 10.30 8.50
N VAL A 66 -12.74 9.79 7.97
CA VAL A 66 -12.72 9.02 6.72
C VAL A 66 -12.73 7.52 7.06
N PRO A 67 -13.70 6.74 6.54
CA PRO A 67 -13.78 5.31 6.84
C PRO A 67 -12.60 4.54 6.25
N VAL A 68 -12.19 3.49 6.95
CA VAL A 68 -11.18 2.52 6.50
C VAL A 68 -11.85 1.18 6.29
N VAL A 69 -11.60 0.58 5.13
CA VAL A 69 -12.03 -0.78 4.79
C VAL A 69 -10.81 -1.64 4.51
N ILE A 70 -10.92 -2.94 4.73
CA ILE A 70 -9.76 -3.85 4.65
C ILE A 70 -9.94 -4.79 3.48
N LEU A 71 -8.98 -4.78 2.55
CA LEU A 71 -8.95 -5.71 1.43
C LEU A 71 -7.92 -6.81 1.71
N ASP A 72 -8.39 -8.03 1.91
CA ASP A 72 -7.53 -9.21 2.11
C ASP A 72 -7.30 -9.90 0.77
N ILE A 73 -6.06 -9.89 0.28
CA ILE A 73 -5.67 -10.55 -0.97
C ILE A 73 -4.53 -11.50 -0.63
N LYS A 74 -4.77 -12.80 -0.84
CA LYS A 74 -3.72 -13.81 -0.83
C LYS A 74 -3.24 -14.06 -2.25
N ILE A 75 -2.07 -13.54 -2.57
CA ILE A 75 -1.35 -13.90 -3.81
C ILE A 75 -0.48 -15.10 -3.46
N TYR A 76 -0.81 -16.27 -4.03
CA TYR A 76 0.01 -17.47 -3.86
C TYR A 76 1.32 -17.29 -4.64
N ASN A 77 2.40 -17.03 -3.90
CA ASN A 77 3.76 -16.81 -4.42
C ASN A 77 4.46 -18.14 -4.77
N ASP A 78 3.82 -18.99 -5.58
CA ASP A 78 4.56 -20.08 -6.22
C ASP A 78 4.99 -19.59 -7.60
N ASP A 79 6.26 -19.22 -7.66
CA ASP A 79 7.01 -18.71 -8.80
C ASP A 79 6.64 -17.31 -9.32
N LEU A 80 7.70 -16.56 -9.64
CA LEU A 80 7.69 -15.24 -10.29
C LEU A 80 7.11 -15.25 -11.72
N SER A 81 6.25 -16.21 -12.04
CA SER A 81 5.39 -16.22 -13.20
C SER A 81 3.98 -15.85 -12.76
N PHE A 82 3.53 -14.67 -13.16
CA PHE A 82 2.10 -14.36 -13.21
C PHE A 82 1.41 -15.39 -14.11
N ALA A 83 0.95 -16.49 -13.53
CA ALA A 83 0.00 -17.36 -14.19
C ALA A 83 -1.33 -16.60 -14.20
N ALA A 84 -1.76 -16.26 -15.41
CA ALA A 84 -2.93 -15.46 -15.75
C ALA A 84 -4.28 -16.08 -15.36
N ASP A 85 -4.33 -17.03 -14.44
CA ASP A 85 -5.54 -17.75 -14.06
C ASP A 85 -5.64 -17.92 -12.53
N GLY A 86 -6.29 -16.95 -11.88
CA GLY A 86 -7.24 -17.25 -10.80
C GLY A 86 -6.72 -17.74 -9.44
N GLN A 87 -5.70 -17.11 -8.85
CA GLN A 87 -5.36 -17.37 -7.44
C GLN A 87 -5.24 -16.09 -6.60
N ALA A 88 -6.39 -15.44 -6.38
CA ALA A 88 -6.59 -14.49 -5.29
C ALA A 88 -7.79 -14.94 -4.46
N ILE A 89 -7.56 -15.34 -3.20
CA ILE A 89 -8.67 -15.42 -2.25
C ILE A 89 -8.89 -14.01 -1.74
N THR A 90 -10.05 -13.45 -2.06
CA THR A 90 -10.45 -12.11 -1.68
C THR A 90 -11.56 -12.19 -0.64
N GLN A 91 -11.44 -11.39 0.42
CA GLN A 91 -12.60 -11.05 1.22
C GLN A 91 -13.06 -9.66 0.81
N PRO A 92 -14.38 -9.44 0.59
CA PRO A 92 -14.88 -8.11 0.34
C PRO A 92 -14.47 -7.19 1.49
N PRO A 93 -14.31 -5.88 1.23
CA PRO A 93 -13.89 -4.96 2.28
C PRO A 93 -14.80 -5.07 3.49
N ASP A 94 -14.25 -5.56 4.61
CA ASP A 94 -15.03 -5.94 5.80
C ASP A 94 -15.59 -4.69 6.47
N SER A 95 -16.73 -4.20 5.98
CA SER A 95 -17.41 -3.02 6.50
C SER A 95 -18.80 -2.88 5.90
N SER A 96 -19.73 -2.35 6.69
CA SER A 96 -21.03 -1.83 6.22
C SER A 96 -20.89 -0.52 5.41
N VAL A 97 -19.70 -0.21 4.91
CA VAL A 97 -19.39 1.05 4.21
C VAL A 97 -19.61 0.84 2.72
N ASP A 98 -20.54 1.61 2.16
CA ASP A 98 -20.74 1.67 0.72
C ASP A 98 -19.57 2.38 0.04
N ILE A 99 -18.89 1.64 -0.84
CA ILE A 99 -17.75 2.11 -1.63
C ILE A 99 -18.13 2.49 -3.06
N SER A 100 -19.40 2.33 -3.45
CA SER A 100 -19.88 2.74 -4.77
C SER A 100 -19.88 4.26 -4.92
N SER A 101 -19.50 4.75 -6.10
CA SER A 101 -19.36 6.19 -6.39
C SER A 101 -18.42 6.97 -5.45
N LYS A 102 -17.60 6.27 -4.64
CA LYS A 102 -16.61 6.86 -3.73
C LYS A 102 -15.25 7.02 -4.39
N ILE A 103 -14.42 7.86 -3.80
CA ILE A 103 -13.00 8.01 -4.12
C ILE A 103 -12.24 7.02 -3.23
N LEU A 104 -11.70 5.96 -3.81
CA LEU A 104 -10.97 4.94 -3.07
C LEU A 104 -9.48 5.26 -3.07
N ILE A 105 -8.92 5.46 -1.88
CA ILE A 105 -7.47 5.61 -1.71
C ILE A 105 -6.94 4.31 -1.11
N VAL A 106 -6.34 3.49 -1.96
CA VAL A 106 -5.73 2.21 -1.61
C VAL A 106 -4.39 2.44 -0.94
N CYS A 107 -4.22 1.96 0.28
CA CYS A 107 -2.99 2.02 1.04
C CYS A 107 -2.27 0.68 1.02
N ASP A 108 -1.02 0.67 0.59
CA ASP A 108 -0.12 -0.48 0.62
C ASP A 108 1.28 -0.09 1.14
N ASP A 109 2.10 -1.06 1.50
CA ASP A 109 3.42 -0.80 2.08
C ASP A 109 4.49 -0.52 1.01
N VAL A 110 4.57 -1.34 -0.04
CA VAL A 110 5.61 -1.26 -1.06
C VAL A 110 5.06 -1.44 -2.47
N ALA A 111 5.23 -0.45 -3.33
CA ALA A 111 5.06 -0.63 -4.77
C ALA A 111 6.34 -1.18 -5.42
N TRP A 112 6.18 -2.22 -6.24
CA TRP A 112 7.25 -2.83 -7.04
C TRP A 112 6.85 -2.94 -8.52
N THR A 113 6.44 -4.11 -9.00
CA THR A 113 5.97 -4.33 -10.38
C THR A 113 4.51 -3.90 -10.63
N LEU A 114 3.87 -3.32 -9.61
CA LEU A 114 2.44 -2.96 -9.56
C LEU A 114 1.45 -4.11 -9.74
N ALA A 115 1.89 -5.35 -9.71
CA ALA A 115 0.99 -6.49 -9.86
C ALA A 115 -0.08 -6.58 -8.77
N THR A 116 0.27 -6.32 -7.50
CA THR A 116 -0.71 -6.20 -6.43
C THR A 116 -1.74 -5.12 -6.75
N ASN A 117 -1.28 -3.96 -7.24
CA ASN A 117 -2.17 -2.84 -7.60
C ASN A 117 -3.10 -3.20 -8.76
N GLU A 118 -2.62 -3.94 -9.76
CA GLU A 118 -3.44 -4.42 -10.88
C GLU A 118 -4.58 -5.33 -10.38
N VAL A 119 -4.27 -6.30 -9.52
CA VAL A 119 -5.27 -7.20 -8.90
C VAL A 119 -6.25 -6.43 -8.03
N VAL A 120 -5.74 -5.52 -7.17
CA VAL A 120 -6.59 -4.67 -6.33
C VAL A 120 -7.52 -3.82 -7.17
N HIS A 121 -7.00 -3.20 -8.24
CA HIS A 121 -7.77 -2.37 -9.13
C HIS A 121 -8.91 -3.19 -9.73
N GLU A 122 -8.62 -4.34 -10.34
CA GLU A 122 -9.63 -5.24 -10.95
C GLU A 122 -10.76 -5.59 -9.98
N ILE A 123 -10.43 -5.93 -8.73
CA ILE A 123 -11.42 -6.21 -7.68
C ILE A 123 -12.30 -4.98 -7.40
N LEU A 124 -11.69 -3.81 -7.24
CA LEU A 124 -12.39 -2.60 -6.83
C LEU A 124 -13.27 -2.01 -7.94
N VAL A 125 -12.93 -2.18 -9.22
CA VAL A 125 -13.77 -1.67 -10.32
C VAL A 125 -15.16 -2.30 -10.33
N ALA A 126 -15.29 -3.56 -9.89
CA ALA A 126 -16.58 -4.26 -9.80
C ALA A 126 -17.58 -3.55 -8.87
N TYR A 127 -17.09 -2.73 -7.94
CA TYR A 127 -17.92 -1.94 -7.01
C TYR A 127 -18.27 -0.55 -7.54
N GLN A 128 -17.88 -0.22 -8.77
CA GLN A 128 -18.19 1.05 -9.45
C GLN A 128 -17.81 2.29 -8.62
N PRO A 129 -16.56 2.41 -8.14
CA PRO A 129 -16.10 3.64 -7.49
C PRO A 129 -16.04 4.81 -8.48
N ALA A 130 -16.07 6.02 -7.97
CA ALA A 130 -15.86 7.21 -8.79
C ALA A 130 -14.39 7.36 -9.22
N GLU A 131 -13.46 6.96 -8.36
CA GLU A 131 -12.03 7.02 -8.62
C GLU A 131 -11.28 6.01 -7.74
N ILE A 132 -10.16 5.46 -8.25
CA ILE A 132 -9.22 4.63 -7.49
C ILE A 132 -7.84 5.29 -7.55
N LYS A 133 -7.22 5.51 -6.38
CA LYS A 133 -5.84 6.01 -6.24
C LYS A 133 -5.04 5.06 -5.37
N PHE A 134 -3.77 4.90 -5.71
CA PHE A 134 -2.83 4.13 -4.90
C PHE A 134 -1.94 5.06 -4.07
N SER A 135 -1.75 4.68 -2.81
CA SER A 135 -0.95 5.37 -1.80
C SER A 135 -0.01 4.35 -1.18
N VAL A 136 1.29 4.49 -1.42
CA VAL A 136 2.29 3.53 -0.92
C VAL A 136 3.32 4.22 -0.05
N LEU A 137 3.73 3.53 1.02
CA LEU A 137 4.78 4.06 1.90
C LEU A 137 6.12 4.11 1.16
N VAL A 138 6.46 3.07 0.38
CA VAL A 138 7.70 3.01 -0.41
C VAL A 138 7.42 2.62 -1.86
N ASP A 139 8.02 3.32 -2.82
CA ASP A 139 8.05 2.96 -4.24
C ASP A 139 9.46 2.54 -4.64
N ARG A 140 9.60 1.30 -5.14
CA ARG A 140 10.87 0.71 -5.57
C ARG A 140 11.27 1.03 -7.03
N PHE A 141 10.37 1.67 -7.79
CA PHE A 141 10.68 2.24 -9.11
C PHE A 141 11.18 1.20 -10.14
N GLU A 142 10.46 0.08 -10.29
CA GLU A 142 10.76 -0.97 -11.29
C GLU A 142 9.64 -1.17 -12.34
N TRP A 143 8.59 -0.33 -12.34
CA TRP A 143 7.41 -0.52 -13.18
C TRP A 143 7.33 0.37 -14.44
N HIS A 144 8.45 0.96 -14.91
CA HIS A 144 8.54 1.91 -16.04
C HIS A 144 8.20 1.35 -17.44
N SER A 145 7.31 0.38 -17.53
CA SER A 145 6.62 0.01 -18.76
C SER A 145 5.36 0.87 -18.91
N ALA A 146 5.11 1.41 -20.11
CA ALA A 146 4.03 2.34 -20.42
C ALA A 146 2.60 1.83 -20.12
N ASN A 147 2.42 0.52 -19.88
CA ASN A 147 1.10 -0.09 -19.69
C ASN A 147 0.59 -0.08 -18.23
N LYS A 148 1.34 0.46 -17.26
CA LYS A 148 0.98 0.38 -15.83
C LYS A 148 0.61 1.70 -15.15
N GLU A 149 0.44 2.78 -15.92
CA GLU A 149 0.20 4.14 -15.38
C GLU A 149 -1.07 4.25 -14.52
N MET A 150 -2.15 3.52 -14.84
CA MET A 150 -3.39 3.56 -14.06
C MET A 150 -3.26 3.00 -12.65
N CYS A 151 -2.34 2.05 -12.46
CA CYS A 151 -2.06 1.40 -11.17
C CYS A 151 -0.88 2.03 -10.44
N ALA A 152 -0.30 3.09 -10.99
CA ALA A 152 0.82 3.81 -10.40
C ALA A 152 0.41 4.48 -9.08
N PRO A 153 1.26 4.41 -8.04
CA PRO A 153 1.03 5.15 -6.82
C PRO A 153 0.95 6.65 -7.06
N SER A 154 -0.20 7.23 -6.72
CA SER A 154 -0.44 8.67 -6.77
C SER A 154 0.16 9.38 -5.55
N PHE A 155 0.21 8.69 -4.41
CA PHE A 155 0.79 9.19 -3.17
C PHE A 155 1.94 8.29 -2.75
N VAL A 156 3.17 8.78 -2.86
CA VAL A 156 4.37 8.04 -2.47
C VAL A 156 5.00 8.72 -1.26
N GLY A 157 5.31 7.92 -0.25
CA GLY A 157 6.09 8.34 0.92
C GLY A 157 7.57 8.51 0.58
N LEU A 158 8.26 7.38 0.35
CA LEU A 158 9.67 7.32 0.00
C LEU A 158 9.86 6.64 -1.37
N LYS A 159 10.67 7.25 -2.23
CA LYS A 159 11.19 6.56 -3.44
C LYS A 159 12.54 5.95 -3.09
N GLN A 160 12.69 4.64 -3.32
CA GLN A 160 13.91 3.91 -3.00
C GLN A 160 14.24 2.93 -4.12
N SER A 161 15.19 3.30 -4.99
CA SER A 161 15.71 2.37 -6.00
C SER A 161 16.35 1.16 -5.34
N THR A 162 16.09 -0.02 -5.91
CA THR A 162 16.65 -1.31 -5.46
C THR A 162 17.34 -2.04 -6.60
N THR A 163 18.32 -2.87 -6.29
CA THR A 163 18.81 -3.90 -7.22
C THR A 163 17.89 -5.13 -7.19
N SER A 164 18.05 -6.05 -8.15
CA SER A 164 17.29 -7.32 -8.19
C SER A 164 17.50 -8.21 -6.96
N ASN A 165 18.64 -8.04 -6.27
CA ASN A 165 18.95 -8.76 -5.03
C ASN A 165 18.44 -8.05 -3.76
N GLN A 166 17.99 -6.80 -3.89
CA GLN A 166 17.51 -6.01 -2.77
C GLN A 166 15.99 -6.10 -2.59
N ILE A 167 15.56 -5.99 -1.35
CA ILE A 167 14.15 -5.99 -0.95
C ILE A 167 13.94 -4.86 0.06
N VAL A 168 12.85 -4.12 -0.08
CA VAL A 168 12.37 -3.23 0.98
C VAL A 168 11.43 -4.02 1.89
N LYS A 169 11.75 -4.06 3.19
CA LYS A 169 10.91 -4.66 4.22
C LYS A 169 10.32 -3.56 5.09
N VAL A 170 9.02 -3.34 4.98
CA VAL A 170 8.24 -2.49 5.88
C VAL A 170 7.78 -3.35 7.06
N CYS A 171 7.81 -2.80 8.26
CA CYS A 171 7.38 -3.45 9.49
C CYS A 171 6.45 -2.52 10.27
N PHE A 172 5.43 -3.10 10.90
CA PHE A 172 4.56 -2.40 11.86
C PHE A 172 4.43 -3.19 13.16
N LYS A 173 4.44 -2.52 14.31
CA LYS A 173 4.37 -3.18 15.62
C LYS A 173 3.06 -3.94 15.84
N GLU A 174 1.97 -3.47 15.23
CA GLU A 174 0.61 -4.02 15.31
C GLU A 174 0.43 -5.31 14.50
N THR A 175 1.40 -5.64 13.63
CA THR A 175 1.43 -6.87 12.85
C THR A 175 2.34 -7.90 13.51
N TYR A 176 2.60 -9.02 12.83
CA TYR A 176 3.56 -10.02 13.27
C TYR A 176 5.04 -9.56 13.20
N ASP A 177 5.33 -8.30 12.85
CA ASP A 177 6.71 -7.79 12.75
C ASP A 177 7.34 -7.38 14.09
N GLY A 178 6.51 -7.03 15.09
CA GLY A 178 6.95 -6.65 16.44
C GLY A 178 7.69 -5.30 16.56
N GLN A 179 7.85 -4.56 15.47
CA GLN A 179 8.45 -3.22 15.45
C GLN A 179 7.95 -2.39 14.27
N THR A 180 7.97 -1.07 14.39
CA THR A 180 7.65 -0.16 13.28
C THR A 180 8.94 0.40 12.68
N ALA A 181 9.27 0.01 11.43
CA ALA A 181 10.48 0.43 10.73
C ALA A 181 10.44 0.04 9.26
N VAL A 182 11.20 0.73 8.41
CA VAL A 182 11.47 0.34 7.02
C VAL A 182 12.95 -0.01 6.87
N TRP A 183 13.22 -1.17 6.28
CA TRP A 183 14.56 -1.70 6.06
C TRP A 183 14.82 -1.92 4.57
N LEU A 184 16.05 -1.60 4.14
CA LEU A 184 16.62 -2.18 2.94
C LEU A 184 17.35 -3.47 3.33
N CYS A 185 16.99 -4.54 2.64
CA CYS A 185 17.51 -5.89 2.84
C CYS A 185 18.14 -6.43 1.54
N GLU A 186 19.03 -7.42 1.68
CA GLU A 186 19.52 -8.26 0.59
C GLU A 186 19.03 -9.68 0.79
N LYS A 187 18.73 -10.38 -0.31
CA LYS A 187 18.51 -11.83 -0.27
C LYS A 187 19.86 -12.49 -0.03
N GLU A 188 19.92 -13.37 0.98
CA GLU A 188 21.08 -14.23 1.16
C GLU A 188 21.02 -15.34 0.10
N GLU A 189 22.14 -15.59 -0.57
CA GLU A 189 22.26 -16.74 -1.47
C GLU A 189 22.11 -18.03 -0.63
N SER A 190 21.24 -18.92 -1.08
CA SER A 190 21.22 -20.28 -0.55
C SER A 190 22.59 -20.90 -0.88
N ASN A 191 23.43 -21.09 0.13
CA ASN A 191 24.62 -21.92 -0.02
C ASN A 191 24.15 -23.37 -0.21
N GLU A 192 23.92 -23.78 -1.47
CA GLU A 192 23.89 -25.18 -1.89
C GLU A 192 25.25 -25.58 -2.47
#